data_AF-A0A2X3K252-F1
#
_entry.id   AF-A0A2X3K252-F1
#
_cell.length_a   1.000
_cell.length_b   1.000
_cell.length_c   1.000
_cell.angle_alpha   90.00
_cell.angle_beta   90.00
_cell.angle_gamma   90.00
#
_symmetry.space_group_name_H-M   'P 1'
#
loop_
_entity.id
_entity.type
_entity.pdbx_description
1 polymer ?
#
loop_
_entity_poly.entity_id
_entity_poly.type
_entity_poly.pdbx_seq_one_letter_code
_entity_poly.pdbx_strand_id
1 'polypeptide(L)'
;MKAINWNDADQGVTFEYEDIPADMVELANEWHQNLIESAAEASEELMEKYLGGEELTEAEIKGALRQRVLNNEIILVTCGSAFKNKGVQAMLDAVIDYLPSPVDVPAINGILDDGKDTPAERHASDDEPFSALAVQNRYRPVCW
;
A
#
# COMPACT_ATOMS: atom_id res chain seq x y z
N MET A 1 -3.84 3.48 -17.48
CA MET A 1 -4.54 2.33 -18.10
C MET A 1 -3.67 1.70 -19.19
N LYS A 2 -2.84 0.71 -18.83
CA LYS A 2 -1.97 -0.06 -19.75
C LYS A 2 -1.84 -1.50 -19.24
N ALA A 3 -1.56 -2.44 -20.14
CA ALA A 3 -1.17 -3.80 -19.76
C ALA A 3 0.34 -3.85 -19.47
N ILE A 4 0.74 -4.68 -18.50
CA ILE A 4 2.16 -4.90 -18.17
C ILE A 4 2.56 -6.26 -18.73
N ASN A 5 3.44 -6.27 -19.73
CA ASN A 5 4.00 -7.50 -20.29
C ASN A 5 5.37 -7.79 -19.66
N TRP A 6 5.44 -8.82 -18.83
CA TRP A 6 6.66 -9.24 -18.14
C TRP A 6 7.55 -10.10 -19.03
N ASN A 7 8.84 -9.77 -19.11
CA ASN A 7 9.81 -10.53 -19.87
C ASN A 7 10.18 -11.86 -19.19
N ASP A 8 9.94 -12.98 -19.88
CA ASP A 8 10.25 -14.30 -19.34
C ASP A 8 11.76 -14.61 -19.31
N ALA A 9 12.56 -13.96 -20.18
CA ALA A 9 13.98 -14.27 -20.33
C ALA A 9 14.82 -13.85 -19.12
N ASP A 10 14.42 -12.81 -18.41
CA ASP A 10 15.11 -12.28 -17.24
C ASP A 10 14.34 -12.48 -15.93
N GLN A 11 13.34 -13.37 -15.93
CA GLN A 11 12.48 -13.65 -14.78
C GLN A 11 11.66 -12.42 -14.33
N GLY A 12 11.19 -11.61 -15.27
CA GLY A 12 10.32 -10.46 -15.03
C GLY A 12 11.06 -9.27 -14.41
N VAL A 13 12.36 -9.14 -14.66
CA VAL A 13 13.12 -7.95 -14.26
C VAL A 13 12.76 -6.78 -15.17
N THR A 14 12.62 -7.05 -16.47
CA THR A 14 12.14 -6.06 -17.44
C THR A 14 10.68 -6.32 -17.82
N PHE A 15 10.00 -5.25 -18.18
CA PHE A 15 8.63 -5.30 -18.67
C PHE A 15 8.40 -4.20 -19.70
N GLU A 16 7.38 -4.39 -20.52
CA GLU A 16 6.91 -3.40 -21.47
C GLU A 16 5.46 -3.04 -21.17
N TYR A 17 5.13 -1.75 -21.31
CA TYR A 17 3.75 -1.31 -21.27
C TYR A 17 3.12 -1.48 -22.66
N GLU A 18 2.06 -2.25 -22.72
CA GLU A 18 1.29 -2.50 -23.93
C GLU A 18 -0.12 -1.94 -23.79
N ASP A 19 -0.82 -1.84 -24.92
CA ASP A 19 -2.24 -1.54 -24.91
C ASP A 19 -3.03 -2.72 -24.33
N ILE A 20 -4.14 -2.41 -23.67
CA ILE A 20 -4.99 -3.42 -23.06
C ILE A 20 -5.61 -4.28 -24.18
N PRO A 21 -5.55 -5.62 -24.10
CA PRO A 21 -6.17 -6.51 -25.08
C PRO A 21 -7.65 -6.19 -25.28
N ALA A 22 -8.12 -6.20 -26.54
CA ALA A 22 -9.46 -5.73 -26.91
C ALA A 22 -10.60 -6.46 -26.18
N ASP A 23 -10.41 -7.74 -25.85
CA ASP A 23 -11.33 -8.58 -25.10
C ASP A 23 -11.42 -8.22 -23.60
N MET A 24 -10.44 -7.47 -23.08
CA MET A 24 -10.38 -7.04 -21.67
C MET A 24 -10.63 -5.55 -21.48
N VAL A 25 -10.73 -4.74 -22.55
CA VAL A 25 -10.92 -3.28 -22.45
C VAL A 25 -12.19 -2.93 -21.66
N GLU A 26 -13.30 -3.58 -21.95
CA GLU A 26 -14.57 -3.32 -21.25
C GLU A 26 -14.46 -3.60 -19.76
N LEU A 27 -13.91 -4.77 -19.39
CA LEU A 27 -13.68 -5.17 -18.00
C LEU A 27 -12.70 -4.23 -17.30
N ALA A 28 -11.63 -3.80 -17.99
CA ALA A 28 -10.65 -2.88 -17.43
C ALA A 28 -11.26 -1.51 -17.14
N ASN A 29 -12.14 -1.02 -18.01
CA ASN A 29 -12.86 0.24 -17.79
C ASN A 29 -13.84 0.14 -16.62
N GLU A 30 -14.56 -0.98 -16.49
CA GLU A 30 -15.46 -1.24 -15.36
C GLU A 30 -14.70 -1.17 -14.01
N TRP A 31 -13.60 -1.93 -13.89
CA TRP A 31 -12.80 -1.91 -12.66
C TRP A 31 -12.10 -0.59 -12.42
N HIS A 32 -11.72 0.13 -13.47
CA HIS A 32 -11.16 1.47 -13.34
C HIS A 32 -12.20 2.46 -12.79
N GLN A 33 -13.46 2.38 -13.23
CA GLN A 33 -14.55 3.19 -12.67
C GLN A 33 -14.81 2.84 -11.19
N ASN A 34 -14.90 1.56 -10.85
CA ASN A 34 -15.06 1.12 -9.45
C ASN A 34 -13.91 1.62 -8.56
N LEU A 35 -12.68 1.64 -9.09
CA LEU A 35 -11.51 2.18 -8.40
C LEU A 35 -11.61 3.70 -8.18
N ILE A 36 -12.02 4.45 -9.21
CA ILE A 36 -12.20 5.91 -9.13
C ILE A 36 -13.30 6.26 -8.14
N GLU A 37 -14.43 5.54 -8.17
CA GLU A 37 -15.52 5.72 -7.21
C GLU A 37 -15.05 5.46 -5.78
N SER A 38 -14.29 4.38 -5.57
CA SER A 38 -13.68 4.09 -4.27
C SER A 38 -12.67 5.16 -3.84
N ALA A 39 -11.93 5.77 -4.78
CA ALA A 39 -11.02 6.87 -4.47
C ALA A 39 -11.79 8.15 -4.10
N ALA A 40 -12.90 8.44 -4.78
CA ALA A 40 -13.72 9.63 -4.54
C ALA A 40 -14.29 9.68 -3.12
N GLU A 41 -14.62 8.52 -2.53
CA GLU A 41 -15.09 8.41 -1.14
C GLU A 41 -14.06 8.81 -0.07
N ALA A 42 -12.79 9.02 -0.42
CA ALA A 42 -11.76 9.38 0.55
C ALA A 42 -11.93 10.80 1.13
N SER A 43 -12.60 11.71 0.40
CA SER A 43 -12.86 13.07 0.88
C SER A 43 -14.06 13.70 0.17
N GLU A 44 -14.71 14.66 0.82
CA GLU A 44 -15.84 15.40 0.24
C GLU A 44 -15.46 16.14 -1.04
N GLU A 45 -14.26 16.73 -1.11
CA GLU A 45 -13.76 17.43 -2.31
C GLU A 45 -13.63 16.48 -3.52
N LEU A 46 -13.09 15.28 -3.33
CA LEU A 46 -12.94 14.31 -4.41
C LEU A 46 -14.30 13.75 -4.86
N MET A 47 -15.24 13.59 -3.92
CA MET A 47 -16.61 13.19 -4.23
C MET A 47 -17.33 14.26 -5.06
N GLU A 48 -17.20 15.54 -4.71
CA GLU A 48 -17.79 16.64 -5.49
C GLU A 48 -17.23 16.69 -6.91
N LYS A 49 -15.91 16.57 -7.09
CA LYS A 49 -15.27 16.49 -8.42
C LYS A 49 -15.81 15.33 -9.24
N TYR A 50 -15.91 14.14 -8.63
CA TYR A 50 -16.43 12.94 -9.28
C TYR A 50 -17.89 13.10 -9.72
N LEU A 51 -18.76 13.60 -8.85
CA LEU A 51 -20.17 13.85 -9.16
C LEU A 51 -20.36 14.99 -10.18
N GLY A 52 -19.44 15.95 -10.21
CA GLY A 52 -19.37 17.01 -11.21
C GLY A 52 -18.92 16.52 -12.60
N GLY A 53 -18.47 15.27 -12.72
CA GLY A 53 -17.94 14.70 -13.96
C GLY A 53 -16.51 15.14 -14.29
N GLU A 54 -15.77 15.68 -13.31
CA GLU A 54 -14.35 16.01 -13.46
C GLU A 54 -13.50 14.74 -13.32
N GLU A 55 -12.53 14.57 -14.22
CA GLU A 55 -11.58 13.45 -14.12
C GLU A 55 -10.56 13.70 -13.02
N LEU A 56 -10.48 12.78 -12.04
CA LEU A 56 -9.45 12.79 -11.02
C LEU A 56 -8.09 12.46 -11.63
N THR A 57 -7.06 13.19 -11.24
CA THR A 57 -5.69 12.93 -11.68
C THR A 57 -5.14 11.65 -11.03
N GLU A 58 -4.15 11.01 -11.67
CA GLU A 58 -3.51 9.80 -11.11
C GLU A 58 -2.93 10.05 -9.71
N ALA A 59 -2.38 11.24 -9.46
CA ALA A 59 -1.83 11.61 -8.16
C ALA A 59 -2.93 11.72 -7.08
N GLU A 60 -4.08 12.32 -7.41
CA GLU A 60 -5.24 12.40 -6.51
C GLU A 60 -5.78 11.00 -6.19
N ILE A 61 -5.93 10.15 -7.21
CA ILE A 61 -6.40 8.77 -7.03
C ILE A 61 -5.45 8.00 -6.10
N LYS A 62 -4.14 8.06 -6.36
CA LYS A 62 -3.15 7.35 -5.52
C LYS A 62 -3.18 7.83 -4.06
N GLY A 63 -3.23 9.15 -3.85
CA GLY A 63 -3.32 9.74 -2.51
C GLY A 63 -4.59 9.33 -1.77
N ALA A 64 -5.73 9.38 -2.45
CA ALA A 64 -7.03 8.99 -1.91
C ALA A 64 -7.09 7.52 -1.50
N LEU A 65 -6.61 6.63 -2.38
CA LEU A 65 -6.54 5.20 -2.08
C LEU A 65 -5.59 4.93 -0.90
N ARG A 66 -4.43 5.59 -0.84
CA ARG A 66 -3.50 5.47 0.29
C ARG A 66 -4.18 5.87 1.59
N GLN A 67 -4.86 7.02 1.64
CA GLN A 67 -5.57 7.48 2.84
C GLN A 67 -6.56 6.43 3.34
N ARG A 68 -7.40 5.87 2.47
CA ARG A 68 -8.38 4.85 2.84
C ARG A 68 -7.74 3.53 3.27
N VAL A 69 -6.62 3.14 2.67
CA VAL A 69 -5.84 1.95 3.08
C VAL A 69 -5.25 2.16 4.47
N LEU A 70 -4.67 3.33 4.76
CA LEU A 70 -4.11 3.64 6.09
C LEU A 70 -5.18 3.65 7.18
N ASN A 71 -6.40 4.08 6.84
CA ASN A 71 -7.56 4.04 7.74
C ASN A 71 -8.20 2.65 7.88
N ASN A 72 -7.69 1.63 7.18
CA ASN A 72 -8.28 0.28 7.10
C ASN A 72 -9.74 0.26 6.59
N GLU A 73 -10.12 1.20 5.73
CA GLU A 73 -11.46 1.26 5.13
C GLU A 73 -11.60 0.37 3.90
N ILE A 74 -10.50 0.20 3.15
CA ILE A 74 -10.44 -0.58 1.91
C ILE A 74 -9.23 -1.50 1.90
N ILE A 75 -9.30 -2.55 1.09
CA ILE A 75 -8.18 -3.44 0.79
C ILE A 75 -8.00 -3.46 -0.73
N LEU A 76 -6.85 -2.97 -1.20
CA LEU A 76 -6.50 -3.00 -2.61
C LEU A 76 -6.11 -4.42 -3.04
N VAL A 77 -6.68 -4.88 -4.15
CA VAL A 77 -6.39 -6.20 -4.70
C VAL A 77 -5.46 -6.05 -5.89
N THR A 78 -4.31 -6.72 -5.82
CA THR A 78 -3.40 -6.89 -6.96
C THR A 78 -3.41 -8.36 -7.40
N CYS A 79 -3.04 -8.62 -8.65
CA CYS A 79 -3.00 -9.97 -9.19
C CYS A 79 -1.63 -10.26 -9.83
N GLY A 80 -1.24 -11.54 -9.79
CA GLY A 80 0.03 -12.00 -10.31
C GLY A 80 0.28 -13.47 -9.99
N SER A 81 1.39 -13.99 -10.49
CA SER A 81 1.86 -15.34 -10.19
C SER A 81 3.33 -15.29 -9.78
N ALA A 82 3.58 -15.50 -8.49
CA ALA A 82 4.94 -15.61 -7.96
C ALA A 82 5.71 -16.77 -8.60
N PHE A 83 5.05 -17.91 -8.84
CA PHE A 83 5.68 -19.07 -9.48
C PHE A 83 6.13 -18.78 -10.93
N LYS A 84 5.45 -17.87 -11.63
CA LYS A 84 5.79 -17.49 -13.00
C LYS A 84 6.62 -16.21 -13.08
N ASN A 85 6.96 -15.60 -11.94
CA ASN A 85 7.67 -14.32 -11.86
C ASN A 85 6.97 -13.16 -12.59
N LYS A 86 5.63 -13.15 -12.58
CA LYS A 86 4.81 -12.10 -13.23
C LYS A 86 3.90 -11.42 -12.21
N GLY A 87 4.12 -10.14 -11.95
CA GLY A 87 3.22 -9.29 -11.14
C GLY A 87 3.61 -9.11 -9.68
N VAL A 88 4.56 -9.88 -9.14
CA VAL A 88 5.08 -9.65 -7.77
C VAL A 88 5.75 -8.28 -7.67
N GLN A 89 6.43 -7.87 -8.73
CA GLN A 89 7.10 -6.59 -8.87
C GLN A 89 6.11 -5.42 -8.76
N ALA A 90 4.99 -5.47 -9.50
CA ALA A 90 3.93 -4.45 -9.41
C ALA A 90 3.24 -4.45 -8.03
N MET A 91 3.16 -5.60 -7.36
CA MET A 91 2.67 -5.66 -5.97
C MET A 91 3.64 -4.99 -5.00
N LEU A 92 4.96 -5.07 -5.22
CA LEU A 92 5.95 -4.34 -4.42
C LEU A 92 5.85 -2.82 -4.61
N ASP A 93 5.55 -2.35 -5.82
CA ASP A 93 5.26 -0.92 -6.03
C ASP A 93 4.02 -0.49 -5.24
N ALA A 94 2.96 -1.31 -5.22
CA ALA A 94 1.76 -1.06 -4.42
C ALA A 94 2.05 -1.03 -2.90
N VAL A 95 3.03 -1.81 -2.42
CA VAL A 95 3.48 -1.72 -1.02
C VAL A 95 4.04 -0.33 -0.72
N ILE A 96 4.86 0.22 -1.62
CA ILE A 96 5.44 1.55 -1.45
C ILE A 96 4.35 2.62 -1.52
N ASP A 97 3.49 2.54 -2.54
CA ASP A 97 2.47 3.55 -2.81
C ASP A 97 1.38 3.60 -1.72
N TYR A 98 0.97 2.46 -1.16
CA TYR A 98 -0.25 2.40 -0.34
C TYR A 98 -0.05 1.91 1.11
N LEU A 99 1.03 1.21 1.46
CA LEU A 99 1.24 0.76 2.84
C LEU A 99 1.90 1.83 3.72
N PRO A 100 1.66 1.79 5.05
CA PRO A 100 2.19 2.78 5.97
C PRO A 100 3.71 2.75 6.07
N SER A 101 4.30 3.92 6.17
CA SER A 101 5.62 4.09 6.77
C SER A 101 5.50 4.15 8.30
N PRO A 102 6.61 3.99 9.06
CA PRO A 102 6.57 4.06 10.53
C PRO A 102 5.97 5.34 11.10
N VAL A 103 6.03 6.46 10.35
CA VAL A 103 5.46 7.75 10.76
C VAL A 103 3.97 7.90 10.43
N ASP A 104 3.42 7.01 9.60
CA ASP A 104 1.99 6.99 9.24
C ASP A 104 1.13 6.19 10.23
N VAL A 105 1.77 5.51 11.19
CA VAL A 105 1.10 4.66 12.19
C VAL A 105 1.05 5.38 13.54
N PRO A 106 -0.02 5.19 14.35
CA PRO A 106 -0.07 5.73 15.69
C PRO A 106 1.14 5.33 16.54
N ALA A 107 1.51 6.22 17.47
CA ALA A 107 2.56 5.97 18.46
C ALA A 107 2.29 4.68 19.23
N ILE A 108 3.36 3.97 19.59
CA ILE A 108 3.21 2.71 20.33
C ILE A 108 2.83 3.02 21.78
N ASN A 109 1.74 2.40 22.24
CA ASN A 109 1.25 2.52 23.60
C ASN A 109 2.02 1.61 24.56
N GLY A 110 2.28 2.09 25.76
CA GLY A 110 2.93 1.38 26.85
C GLY A 110 2.45 1.85 28.21
N ILE A 111 3.05 1.27 29.25
CA ILE A 111 2.73 1.55 30.66
C ILE A 111 4.05 1.85 31.38
N LEU A 112 4.05 2.85 32.26
CA LEU A 112 5.21 3.17 33.10
C LEU A 112 5.41 2.12 34.21
N ASP A 113 6.67 1.85 34.55
CA ASP A 113 7.04 0.97 35.67
C ASP A 113 6.95 1.70 37.03
N ASP A 114 5.84 2.40 37.27
CA ASP A 114 5.56 3.17 38.49
C ASP A 114 4.56 2.46 39.43
N GLY A 115 4.09 1.26 39.04
CA GLY A 115 3.11 0.47 39.76
C GLY A 115 1.68 1.03 39.73
N LYS A 116 1.39 2.03 38.87
CA LYS A 116 0.08 2.70 38.78
C LYS A 116 -0.59 2.54 37.42
N ASP A 117 -0.03 1.71 36.55
CA ASP A 117 -0.47 1.53 35.16
C ASP A 117 -0.60 2.85 34.38
N THR A 118 0.27 3.82 34.66
CA THR A 118 0.24 5.12 33.99
C THR A 118 0.50 4.95 32.49
N PRO A 119 -0.42 5.37 31.59
CA PRO A 119 -0.21 5.28 30.16
C PRO A 119 0.98 6.12 29.68
N ALA A 120 1.74 5.58 28.74
CA ALA A 120 2.81 6.28 28.06
C ALA A 120 2.82 5.92 26.57
N GLU A 121 3.31 6.84 25.74
CA GLU A 121 3.43 6.65 24.30
C GLU A 121 4.89 6.83 23.87
N ARG A 122 5.25 6.22 22.74
CA ARG A 122 6.52 6.44 22.04
C ARG A 122 6.26 6.70 20.57
N HIS A 123 6.65 7.88 20.10
CA HIS A 123 6.51 8.26 18.70
C HIS A 123 7.69 7.75 17.88
N ALA A 124 7.44 7.54 16.59
CA ALA A 124 8.47 7.13 15.64
C ALA A 124 9.40 8.31 15.28
N SER A 125 10.37 8.61 16.16
CA SER A 125 11.37 9.66 15.95
C SER A 125 12.72 9.29 16.55
N ASP A 126 13.81 9.69 15.88
CA ASP A 126 15.19 9.50 16.33
C ASP A 126 15.55 10.38 17.55
N ASP A 127 14.77 11.45 17.80
CA ASP A 127 14.95 12.34 18.95
C ASP A 127 14.31 11.76 20.23
N GLU A 128 13.51 10.70 20.12
CA GLU A 128 12.86 10.07 21.28
C GLU A 128 13.75 9.05 22.01
N PRO A 129 13.51 8.83 23.33
CA PRO A 129 14.20 7.78 24.06
C PRO A 129 13.95 6.39 23.45
N PHE A 130 15.03 5.63 23.24
CA PHE A 130 14.98 4.30 22.64
C PHE A 130 13.98 3.36 23.32
N SER A 131 13.11 2.74 22.52
CA SER A 131 12.20 1.67 22.92
C SER A 131 12.07 0.64 21.80
N ALA A 132 12.06 -0.65 22.13
CA ALA A 132 11.93 -1.74 21.15
C ALA A 132 11.20 -2.95 21.74
N LEU A 133 10.51 -3.71 20.88
CA LEU A 133 9.83 -4.95 21.25
C LEU A 133 10.60 -6.16 20.70
N ALA A 134 10.96 -7.10 21.58
CA ALA A 134 11.57 -8.35 21.16
C ALA A 134 10.50 -9.31 20.60
N VAL A 135 10.42 -9.43 19.27
CA VAL A 135 9.38 -10.23 18.58
C VAL A 135 9.80 -11.68 18.29
N GLN A 136 11.10 -11.97 18.18
CA GLN A 136 11.61 -13.29 17.81
C GLN A 136 12.97 -13.55 18.47
N ASN A 137 13.17 -14.74 19.04
CA ASN A 137 14.48 -15.22 19.51
C ASN A 137 15.01 -16.30 18.56
N ARG A 138 16.30 -16.21 18.18
CA ARG A 138 16.98 -17.21 17.35
C ARG A 138 18.37 -17.49 17.92
N TYR A 139 18.63 -18.76 18.20
CA TYR A 139 19.95 -19.22 18.63
C TYR A 139 20.88 -19.39 17.42
N ARG A 140 22.06 -18.75 17.46
CA ARG A 140 23.15 -18.97 16.51
C ARG A 140 24.24 -19.79 17.22
N PRO A 141 24.52 -21.05 16.81
CA PRO A 141 25.60 -21.81 17.42
C PRO A 141 26.94 -21.11 17.15
N VAL A 142 27.74 -20.98 18.20
CA VAL A 142 29.13 -20.50 18.11
C VAL A 142 29.98 -21.71 17.73
N CYS A 143 30.37 -21.82 16.46
CA CYS A 143 31.44 -22.73 16.06
C CYS A 143 32.76 -22.12 16.57
N TRP A 144 33.37 -22.76 17.56
CA TRP A 144 34.76 -22.52 17.96
C TRP A 144 35.71 -23.28 17.03
#